data_AF-A0A231PCJ8-F1
#
_entry.id   AF-A0A231PCJ8-F1
#
_cell.length_a   1.000
_cell.length_b   1.000
_cell.length_c   1.000
_cell.angle_alpha   90.00
_cell.angle_beta   90.00
_cell.angle_gamma   90.00
#
_symmetry.space_group_name_H-M   'P 1'
#
loop_
_entity.id
_entity.type
_entity.pdbx_description
1 polymer ?
#
loop_
_entity_poly.entity_id
_entity_poly.type
_entity_poly.pdbx_seq_one_letter_code
_entity_poly.pdbx_strand_id
1 'polypeptide(L)'
;MAGEFTAQMSTRRGRWHLYVVLMNTTARWPEYSFGHGGPVPTLTDRVNALSVLGFEPVPDAAWQWTEDSETPFDPSSPVLLIAAIRVRSRAEVGA
;
A
#
# COMPACT_ATOMS: atom_id res chain seq x y z
N MET A 1 -20.07 -10.73 -1.83
CA MET A 1 -19.56 -9.73 -0.87
C MET A 1 -18.32 -9.19 -1.51
N ALA A 2 -18.30 -7.93 -1.94
CA ALA A 2 -17.08 -7.35 -2.49
C ALA A 2 -15.97 -7.53 -1.45
N GLY A 3 -14.87 -8.18 -1.81
CA GLY A 3 -13.83 -8.48 -0.84
C GLY A 3 -13.22 -7.17 -0.35
N GLU A 4 -13.20 -6.94 0.97
CA GLU A 4 -12.31 -5.93 1.52
C GLU A 4 -10.89 -6.51 1.53
N PHE A 5 -9.93 -5.71 1.09
CA PHE A 5 -8.51 -6.05 1.06
C PHE A 5 -7.71 -5.03 1.87
N THR A 6 -6.47 -5.39 2.20
CA THR A 6 -5.52 -4.44 2.77
C THR A 6 -4.56 -3.99 1.69
N ALA A 7 -4.52 -2.68 1.43
CA ALA A 7 -3.42 -2.08 0.70
C ALA A 7 -2.32 -1.67 1.67
N GLN A 8 -1.07 -1.96 1.32
CA GLN A 8 0.10 -1.53 2.06
C GLN A 8 1.00 -0.66 1.20
N MET A 9 1.61 0.34 1.82
CA MET A 9 2.61 1.20 1.21
C MET A 9 3.87 1.15 2.05
N SER A 10 5.03 0.88 1.45
CA SER A 10 6.30 0.87 2.16
C SER A 10 7.40 1.52 1.34
N THR A 11 8.40 2.03 2.06
CA THR A 11 9.67 2.43 1.45
C THR A 11 10.65 1.27 1.52
N ARG A 12 11.31 0.95 0.40
CA ARG A 12 12.40 -0.02 0.35
C ARG A 12 13.50 0.50 -0.54
N ARG A 13 14.75 0.57 -0.03
CA ARG A 13 15.89 1.13 -0.77
C ARG A 13 15.61 2.51 -1.37
N GLY A 14 14.91 3.37 -0.61
CA GLY A 14 14.55 4.73 -1.03
C GLY A 14 13.49 4.82 -2.14
N ARG A 15 12.71 3.75 -2.37
CA ARG A 15 11.60 3.74 -3.32
C ARG A 15 10.30 3.47 -2.58
N TRP A 16 9.28 4.27 -2.88
CA TRP A 16 7.93 4.03 -2.39
C TRP A 16 7.20 3.04 -3.29
N HIS A 17 6.57 2.05 -2.67
CA HIS A 17 5.75 1.03 -3.33
C HIS A 17 4.42 0.94 -2.63
N LEU A 18 3.34 0.81 -3.40
CA LEU A 18 2.00 0.50 -2.94
C LEU A 18 1.59 -0.85 -3.52
N TYR A 19 1.01 -1.73 -2.73
CA TYR A 19 0.51 -3.02 -3.20
C TYR A 19 -0.74 -3.44 -2.43
N VAL A 20 -1.56 -4.29 -3.05
CA VAL A 20 -2.77 -4.84 -2.42
C VAL A 20 -2.55 -6.29 -2.06
N VAL A 21 -2.71 -6.62 -0.78
CA VAL A 21 -2.47 -7.95 -0.22
C VAL A 21 -3.63 -8.87 -0.60
N LEU A 22 -3.33 -9.86 -1.44
CA LEU A 22 -4.27 -10.91 -1.81
C LEU A 22 -3.85 -12.21 -1.10
N MET A 23 -4.61 -12.60 -0.08
CA MET A 23 -4.35 -13.85 0.65
C MET A 23 -4.82 -15.05 -0.17
N ASN A 24 -4.23 -16.22 0.09
CA ASN A 24 -4.61 -17.51 -0.51
C ASN A 24 -4.52 -17.56 -2.05
N THR A 25 -3.62 -16.79 -2.66
CA THR A 25 -3.35 -16.84 -4.10
C THR A 25 -1.86 -16.96 -4.38
N THR A 26 -1.52 -17.60 -5.50
CA THR A 26 -0.17 -17.60 -6.08
C THR A 26 0.03 -16.49 -7.11
N ALA A 27 -1.05 -15.79 -7.47
CA ALA A 27 -0.98 -14.65 -8.37
C ALA A 27 -0.13 -13.54 -7.75
N ARG A 28 0.65 -12.86 -8.60
CA ARG A 28 1.41 -11.68 -8.18
C ARG A 28 0.45 -10.61 -7.66
N TRP A 29 0.75 -10.05 -6.51
CA TRP A 29 -0.04 -8.96 -5.95
C TRP A 29 0.00 -7.73 -6.86
N PRO A 30 -1.14 -7.02 -7.03
CA PRO A 30 -1.16 -5.73 -7.71
C PRO A 30 -0.23 -4.76 -6.99
N GLU A 31 0.67 -4.13 -7.72
CA GLU A 31 1.66 -3.20 -7.17
C GLU A 31 1.86 -1.97 -8.06
N TYR A 32 2.18 -0.85 -7.43
CA TYR A 32 2.49 0.42 -8.06
C TYR A 32 3.76 0.99 -7.44
N SER A 33 4.73 1.40 -8.27
CA SER A 33 5.94 2.09 -7.81
C SER A 33 5.82 3.58 -8.08
N PHE A 34 6.10 4.39 -7.06
CA PHE A 34 6.15 5.85 -7.19
C PHE A 34 7.52 6.35 -7.70
N GLY A 35 8.43 5.43 -8.07
CA GLY A 35 9.78 5.76 -8.49
C GLY A 35 10.77 5.95 -7.33
N HIS A 36 11.89 6.59 -7.62
CA HIS A 36 13.03 6.75 -6.71
C HIS A 36 13.07 8.11 -6.03
N GLY A 37 13.46 8.13 -4.74
CA GLY A 37 14.04 9.31 -4.10
C GLY A 37 13.09 10.49 -3.87
N GLY A 38 11.78 10.27 -3.98
CA GLY A 38 10.75 11.28 -3.71
C GLY A 38 10.32 11.33 -2.24
N PRO A 39 9.63 12.41 -1.83
CA PRO A 39 8.98 12.49 -0.52
C PRO A 39 7.93 11.39 -0.36
N VAL A 40 7.39 11.24 0.85
CA VAL A 40 6.23 10.36 1.09
C VAL A 40 5.11 10.74 0.12
N PRO A 41 4.53 9.77 -0.65
CA PRO A 41 3.47 10.06 -1.60
C PRO A 41 2.29 10.79 -0.95
N THR A 42 1.70 11.76 -1.64
CA THR A 42 0.55 12.52 -1.12
C THR A 42 -0.72 11.64 -1.05
N LEU A 43 -1.76 12.11 -0.35
CA LEU A 43 -3.04 11.38 -0.32
C LEU A 43 -3.63 11.23 -1.74
N THR A 44 -3.49 12.25 -2.59
CA THR A 44 -3.92 12.21 -3.98
C THR A 44 -3.14 11.17 -4.79
N ASP A 45 -1.81 11.12 -4.64
CA ASP A 45 -0.98 10.11 -5.33
C ASP A 45 -1.39 8.69 -4.95
N ARG A 46 -1.67 8.46 -3.66
CA ARG A 46 -2.10 7.16 -3.14
C ARG A 46 -3.45 6.74 -3.72
N VAL A 47 -4.43 7.64 -3.78
CA VAL A 47 -5.75 7.36 -4.36
C VAL A 47 -5.64 7.08 -5.86
N ASN A 48 -4.84 7.86 -6.58
CA ASN A 48 -4.59 7.63 -8.01
C ASN A 48 -3.93 6.27 -8.26
N ALA A 49 -2.91 5.92 -7.46
CA ALA A 49 -2.24 4.64 -7.57
C ALA A 49 -3.19 3.46 -7.26
N LEU A 50 -4.03 3.56 -6.23
CA LEU A 50 -5.08 2.55 -5.96
C LEU A 50 -6.04 2.39 -7.14
N SER A 51 -6.48 3.51 -7.73
CA SER A 51 -7.35 3.52 -8.90
C SER A 51 -6.71 2.81 -10.10
N VAL A 52 -5.41 3.04 -10.36
CA VAL A 52 -4.63 2.32 -11.38
C VAL A 52 -4.60 0.82 -11.11
N LEU A 53 -4.54 0.41 -9.84
CA LEU A 53 -4.59 -1.01 -9.45
C LEU A 53 -6.00 -1.60 -9.47
N GLY A 54 -7.05 -0.81 -9.76
CA GLY A 54 -8.45 -1.26 -9.77
C GLY A 54 -9.14 -1.27 -8.41
N PHE A 55 -8.58 -0.55 -7.43
CA PHE A 55 -9.11 -0.49 -6.07
C PHE A 55 -9.46 0.95 -5.67
N GLU A 56 -10.32 1.06 -4.65
CA GLU A 56 -10.59 2.31 -3.98
C GLU A 56 -10.60 2.11 -2.45
N PRO A 57 -10.25 3.13 -1.66
CA PRO A 57 -10.42 3.06 -0.21
C PRO A 57 -11.87 2.75 0.18
N VAL A 58 -12.04 1.93 1.21
CA VAL A 58 -13.36 1.79 1.86
C VAL A 58 -13.74 3.15 2.45
N PRO A 59 -15.03 3.55 2.45
CA PRO A 59 -15.48 4.77 3.13
C PRO A 59 -14.95 4.82 4.56
N ASP A 60 -14.48 6.00 4.99
CA ASP A 60 -13.91 6.27 6.31
C ASP A 60 -12.65 5.45 6.67
N ALA A 61 -12.06 4.71 5.71
CA ALA A 61 -10.78 4.06 5.94
C ALA A 61 -9.66 5.11 6.01
N ALA A 62 -8.85 5.01 7.07
CA ALA A 62 -7.68 5.86 7.27
C ALA A 62 -6.39 5.07 7.06
N TRP A 63 -5.35 5.79 6.62
CA TRP A 63 -4.00 5.25 6.59
C TRP A 63 -3.46 5.12 8.01
N GLN A 64 -3.07 3.91 8.37
CA GLN A 64 -2.35 3.63 9.62
C GLN A 64 -0.87 3.50 9.31
N TRP A 65 -0.03 4.21 10.05
CA TRP A 65 1.42 4.20 9.88
C TRP A 65 2.09 3.38 10.97
N THR A 66 3.13 2.66 10.60
CA THR A 66 3.96 1.84 11.49
C THR A 66 5.41 2.00 11.08
N GLU A 67 6.27 2.15 12.09
CA GLU A 67 7.72 2.15 11.93
C GLU A 67 8.24 0.71 12.07
N ASP A 68 9.23 0.36 11.27
CA ASP A 68 9.97 -0.90 11.35
C ASP A 68 11.46 -0.67 11.10
N SER A 69 12.30 -1.67 11.35
CA SER A 69 13.74 -1.62 11.06
C SER A 69 14.01 -2.19 9.68
N GLU A 70 14.81 -1.51 8.84
CA GLU A 70 15.26 -2.06 7.56
C GLU A 70 16.06 -3.35 7.71
N THR A 71 16.90 -3.41 8.75
CA THR A 71 17.65 -4.59 9.17
C THR A 71 17.06 -5.10 10.48
N PRO A 72 16.38 -6.26 10.47
CA PRO A 72 15.77 -6.82 11.68
C PRO A 72 16.81 -7.01 12.79
N PHE A 73 16.44 -6.64 14.02
CA PHE A 73 17.24 -6.76 15.25
C PHE A 73 18.52 -5.91 15.30
N ASP A 74 18.76 -5.02 14.34
CA ASP A 74 19.86 -4.05 14.40
C ASP A 74 19.36 -2.69 14.91
N PRO A 75 19.75 -2.25 16.12
CA PRO A 75 19.31 -0.97 16.69
C PRO A 75 19.88 0.26 15.95
N SER A 76 20.88 0.08 15.08
CA SER A 76 21.43 1.13 14.23
C SER A 76 20.80 1.17 12.84
N SER A 77 19.86 0.26 12.56
CA SER A 77 19.17 0.20 11.29
C SER A 77 18.42 1.50 10.98
N PRO A 78 18.40 1.97 9.72
CA PRO A 78 17.43 2.96 9.28
C PRO A 78 16.00 2.51 9.57
N VAL A 79 15.14 3.49 9.88
CA VAL A 79 13.69 3.31 10.05
C VAL A 79 13.04 3.17 8.68
N LEU A 80 12.25 2.11 8.51
CA LEU A 80 11.30 1.95 7.43
C LEU A 80 9.91 2.40 7.87
N LEU A 81 9.21 3.08 6.98
CA LEU A 81 7.82 3.45 7.18
C LEU A 81 6.93 2.53 6.36
N ILE A 82 5.95 1.93 7.02
CA ILE A 82 4.91 1.08 6.44
C ILE A 82 3.57 1.76 6.72
N ALA A 83 2.72 1.86 5.72
CA ALA A 83 1.35 2.36 5.85
C ALA A 83 0.36 1.31 5.38
N ALA A 84 -0.80 1.20 6.03
CA ALA A 84 -1.87 0.28 5.63
C ALA A 84 -3.23 0.99 5.58
N ILE A 85 -4.08 0.58 4.65
CA ILE A 85 -5.47 1.05 4.53
C ILE A 85 -6.36 -0.08 4.01
N ARG A 86 -7.64 -0.05 4.38
CA ARG A 86 -8.67 -0.94 3.81
C ARG A 86 -9.14 -0.43 2.46
N VAL A 87 -9.20 -1.34 1.49
CA VAL A 87 -9.65 -1.05 0.12
C VAL A 87 -10.66 -2.08 -0.35
N ARG A 88 -11.39 -1.75 -1.41
CA ARG A 88 -12.33 -2.65 -2.10
C ARG A 88 -12.10 -2.60 -3.60
N SER A 89 -12.47 -3.68 -4.29
CA SER A 89 -12.39 -3.76 -5.75
C SER A 89 -13.39 -2.80 -6.40
N ARG A 90 -12.95 -1.98 -7.36
CA ARG A 90 -13.84 -1.08 -8.11
C ARG A 90 -14.81 -1.83 -9.03
N ALA A 91 -14.38 -2.97 -9.58
CA ALA A 91 -15.22 -3.79 -10.46
C ALA A 91 -16.45 -4.36 -9.73
N GLU A 92 -16.32 -4.62 -8.43
CA GLU A 92 -17.39 -5.18 -7.60
C GLU A 92 -18.31 -4.10 -7.00
N VAL A 93 -17.90 -2.82 -7.00
CA VAL A 93 -18.70 -1.68 -6.52
C VAL A 93 -19.66 -1.16 -7.60
N GLY A 94 -19.38 -1.44 -8.87
CA GLY A 94 -20.21 -1.05 -10.01
C GLY A 94 -21.24 -2.10 -10.46
N ALA A 95 -21.35 -3.23 -9.76
CA ALA A 95 -22.29 -4.33 -10.02
C ALA A 95 -23.44 -4.30 -9.01
#